data_AF-A0A2Z4RQX6-F1
#
_entry.id   AF-A0A2Z4RQX6-F1
#
_cell.length_a   1.000
_cell.length_b   1.000
_cell.length_c   1.000
_cell.angle_alpha   90.00
_cell.angle_beta   90.00
_cell.angle_gamma   90.00
#
_symmetry.space_group_name_H-M   'P 1'
#
loop_
_entity.id
_entity.type
_entity.pdbx_description
1 polymer ?
#
loop_
_entity_poly.entity_id
_entity_poly.type
_entity_poly.pdbx_seq_one_letter_code
_entity_poly.pdbx_strand_id
1 'polypeptide(L)'
;MKSPSQTNAIDFDSAKLQRLGFGQQQPILERPVSLAQLRQQLSMQLQTSLEPQRILGLFFQEVQRLIPLDALTYEHKSSDLRLEFGQRGRHSISYSLSHEGEHLGELVFRRSLRFSEQDQGSLESLLAALLYPMRNTLLYRAATQKALRDPLTDTGNRIAMDQTLEREIEVARRHLQPLSLLMLDIDHFKLINDTHGHSVGDEVLKAVATSIKSQLRNVDMVFRYGGEEFLILLSNTPREAAAMVGERLRFAVQAEDYLAEGRSIALTISLGCSTLLPGESAESLLRRADNALYIAKREGRNRLTMAG
;
A
#
# COMPACT_ATOMS: atom_id res chain seq x y z
N MET A 1 29.21 -10.90 53.85
CA MET A 1 27.96 -11.07 53.08
C MET A 1 27.73 -9.86 52.19
N LYS A 2 27.80 -10.07 50.87
CA LYS A 2 26.99 -9.46 49.78
C LYS A 2 27.80 -9.60 48.49
N SER A 3 27.48 -10.65 47.74
CA SER A 3 27.92 -10.87 46.36
C SER A 3 27.23 -9.85 45.44
N PRO A 4 27.90 -9.29 44.41
CA PRO A 4 27.22 -8.56 43.36
C PRO A 4 26.51 -9.57 42.43
N SER A 5 25.22 -9.36 42.24
CA SER A 5 24.43 -10.06 41.23
C SER A 5 24.91 -9.67 39.82
N GLN A 6 25.49 -10.61 39.08
CA GLN A 6 25.69 -10.45 37.65
C GLN A 6 24.32 -10.50 36.95
N THR A 7 23.81 -9.34 36.57
CA THR A 7 22.64 -9.22 35.71
C THR A 7 23.11 -9.51 34.28
N ASN A 8 22.78 -10.68 33.74
CA ASN A 8 22.95 -10.99 32.32
C ASN A 8 21.89 -10.24 31.50
N ALA A 9 22.09 -8.93 31.31
CA ALA A 9 21.35 -8.15 30.34
C ALA A 9 21.99 -8.37 28.96
N ILE A 10 21.27 -9.05 28.06
CA ILE A 10 21.65 -9.13 26.65
C ILE A 10 20.99 -7.93 25.96
N ASP A 11 21.80 -6.97 25.55
CA ASP A 11 21.40 -5.90 24.63
C ASP A 11 21.36 -6.48 23.21
N PHE A 12 20.15 -6.56 22.63
CA PHE A 12 19.90 -7.22 21.34
C PHE A 12 20.09 -6.30 20.13
N ASP A 13 20.22 -4.99 20.32
CA ASP A 13 20.27 -4.03 19.22
C ASP A 13 21.67 -3.88 18.63
N SER A 14 22.70 -3.97 19.47
CA SER A 14 24.11 -3.81 19.06
C SER A 14 24.69 -5.08 18.41
N ALA A 15 24.20 -6.27 18.74
CA ALA A 15 24.69 -7.55 18.19
C ALA A 15 24.09 -7.93 16.83
N LYS A 16 23.02 -7.25 16.38
CA LYS A 16 22.30 -7.59 15.12
C LYS A 16 22.87 -6.88 13.90
N LEU A 17 23.43 -5.68 14.05
CA LEU A 17 23.90 -4.87 12.92
C LEU A 17 25.18 -5.41 12.28
N GLN A 18 26.09 -6.03 13.04
CA GLN A 18 27.31 -6.64 12.48
C GLN A 18 27.08 -8.01 11.81
N ARG A 19 25.99 -8.72 12.14
CA ARG A 19 25.65 -10.02 11.52
C ARG A 19 24.76 -9.92 10.28
N LEU A 20 24.18 -8.74 10.01
CA LEU A 20 23.26 -8.51 8.89
C LEU A 20 23.94 -8.05 7.58
N GLY A 21 25.27 -8.14 7.47
CA GLY A 21 25.94 -8.07 6.16
C GLY A 21 25.90 -6.70 5.46
N PHE A 22 25.86 -5.59 6.21
CA PHE A 22 25.99 -4.24 5.64
C PHE A 22 27.44 -3.89 5.29
N GLY A 23 27.97 -4.59 4.30
CA GLY A 23 29.26 -4.33 3.66
C GLY A 23 29.38 -5.28 2.47
N GLN A 24 29.91 -4.83 1.34
CA GLN A 24 30.17 -5.68 0.18
C GLN A 24 31.01 -6.90 0.62
N GLN A 25 30.38 -8.04 0.83
CA GLN A 25 31.07 -9.27 1.19
C GLN A 25 31.39 -10.04 -0.09
N GLN A 26 32.69 -10.18 -0.34
CA GLN A 26 33.24 -11.19 -1.24
C GLN A 26 32.65 -12.57 -0.91
N PRO A 27 32.47 -13.47 -1.90
CA PRO A 27 31.79 -14.74 -1.68
C PRO A 27 32.60 -15.58 -0.68
N ILE A 28 32.08 -15.71 0.53
CA ILE A 28 32.60 -16.65 1.52
C ILE A 28 32.37 -18.03 0.91
N LEU A 29 33.44 -18.83 0.78
CA LEU A 29 33.35 -20.24 0.39
C LEU A 29 32.44 -20.97 1.40
N GLU A 30 31.16 -21.11 1.04
CA GLU A 30 30.16 -21.66 1.93
C GLU A 30 30.39 -23.15 2.14
N ARG A 31 30.45 -23.57 3.41
CA ARG A 31 30.50 -24.98 3.78
C ARG A 31 29.29 -25.72 3.18
N PRO A 32 29.44 -26.98 2.74
CA PRO A 32 28.30 -27.78 2.31
C PRO A 32 27.28 -27.88 3.45
N VAL A 33 26.04 -27.45 3.19
CA VAL A 33 24.94 -27.48 4.15
C VAL A 33 24.06 -28.69 3.86
N SER A 34 23.72 -29.47 4.88
CA SER A 34 22.76 -30.56 4.71
C SER A 34 21.33 -30.03 4.57
N LEU A 35 20.46 -30.76 3.88
CA LEU A 35 19.04 -30.39 3.74
C LEU A 35 18.37 -30.08 5.10
N ALA A 36 18.69 -30.88 6.13
CA ALA A 36 18.14 -30.69 7.48
C ALA A 36 18.63 -29.39 8.14
N GLN A 37 19.92 -29.07 8.01
CA GLN A 37 20.50 -27.82 8.52
C GLN A 37 19.90 -26.61 7.82
N LEU A 38 19.78 -26.67 6.49
CA LEU A 38 19.21 -25.59 5.69
C LEU A 38 17.74 -25.34 6.06
N ARG A 39 16.95 -26.41 6.18
CA ARG A 39 15.54 -26.31 6.61
C ARG A 39 15.42 -25.67 7.99
N GLN A 40 16.25 -26.06 8.96
CA GLN A 40 16.25 -25.46 10.29
C GLN A 40 16.62 -23.96 10.25
N GLN A 41 17.65 -23.61 9.46
CA GLN A 41 18.08 -22.22 9.30
C GLN A 41 16.96 -21.36 8.69
N LEU A 42 16.34 -21.82 7.59
CA LEU A 42 15.22 -21.14 6.95
C LEU A 42 14.04 -20.94 7.92
N SER A 43 13.67 -21.98 8.67
CA SER A 43 12.58 -21.88 9.65
C SER A 43 12.81 -20.79 10.70
N MET A 44 14.07 -20.52 11.08
CA MET A 44 14.39 -19.42 12.00
C MET A 44 14.50 -18.06 11.30
N GLN A 45 15.14 -17.99 10.13
CA GLN A 45 15.44 -16.73 9.46
C GLN A 45 14.23 -16.11 8.78
N LEU A 46 13.40 -16.90 8.11
CA LEU A 46 12.28 -16.39 7.32
C LEU A 46 11.20 -15.73 8.19
N GLN A 47 11.07 -16.16 9.45
CA GLN A 47 10.12 -15.58 10.41
C GLN A 47 10.53 -14.19 10.92
N THR A 48 11.73 -13.70 10.57
CA THR A 48 12.25 -12.40 11.06
C THR A 48 11.76 -11.19 10.26
N SER A 49 10.99 -11.41 9.21
CA SER A 49 10.44 -10.36 8.34
C SER A 49 8.97 -10.63 8.05
N LEU A 50 8.24 -9.55 7.74
CA LEU A 50 6.89 -9.61 7.18
C LEU A 50 6.85 -9.10 5.73
N GLU A 51 8.01 -8.80 5.13
CA GLU A 51 8.12 -8.31 3.76
C GLU A 51 8.31 -9.48 2.78
N PRO A 52 7.39 -9.69 1.82
CA PRO A 52 7.46 -10.86 0.94
C PRO A 52 8.74 -10.89 0.09
N GLN A 53 9.20 -9.73 -0.37
CA GLN A 53 10.43 -9.63 -1.15
C GLN A 53 11.67 -10.03 -0.35
N ARG A 54 11.72 -9.69 0.94
CA ARG A 54 12.82 -10.08 1.82
C ARG A 54 12.79 -11.57 2.15
N ILE A 55 11.61 -12.10 2.48
CA ILE A 55 11.43 -13.54 2.78
C ILE A 55 11.81 -14.38 1.56
N LEU A 56 11.26 -14.08 0.39
CA LEU A 56 11.52 -14.84 -0.84
C LEU A 56 12.96 -14.66 -1.33
N GLY A 57 13.55 -13.47 -1.16
CA GLY A 57 14.95 -13.22 -1.49
C GLY A 57 15.90 -14.05 -0.62
N LEU A 58 15.69 -14.10 0.69
CA LEU A 58 16.46 -14.93 1.61
C LEU A 58 16.28 -16.42 1.30
N PHE A 59 15.03 -16.85 1.10
CA PHE A 59 14.73 -18.23 0.72
C PHE A 59 15.48 -18.62 -0.56
N PHE A 60 15.41 -17.78 -1.60
CA PHE A 60 16.09 -18.04 -2.86
C PHE A 60 17.60 -18.19 -2.70
N GLN A 61 18.25 -17.24 -2.00
CA GLN A 61 19.69 -17.27 -1.74
C GLN A 61 20.12 -18.52 -0.97
N GLU A 62 19.39 -18.90 0.07
CA GLU A 62 19.74 -20.05 0.90
C GLU A 62 19.51 -21.38 0.17
N VAL A 63 18.43 -21.50 -0.63
CA VAL A 63 18.19 -22.70 -1.44
C VAL A 63 19.27 -22.89 -2.51
N GLN A 64 19.83 -21.81 -3.08
CA GLN A 64 20.90 -21.87 -4.07
C GLN A 64 22.17 -22.59 -3.59
N ARG A 65 22.37 -22.67 -2.27
CA ARG A 65 23.51 -23.34 -1.63
C ARG A 65 23.45 -24.86 -1.72
N LEU A 66 22.24 -25.40 -1.94
CA LEU A 66 21.99 -26.84 -2.09
C LEU A 66 21.57 -27.21 -3.52
N ILE A 67 20.77 -26.35 -4.15
CA ILE A 67 20.16 -26.60 -5.46
C ILE A 67 20.48 -25.39 -6.35
N PRO A 68 21.25 -25.55 -7.44
CA PRO A 68 21.62 -24.42 -8.28
C PRO A 68 20.39 -23.91 -9.05
N LEU A 69 19.76 -22.86 -8.51
CA LEU A 69 18.61 -22.18 -9.11
C LEU A 69 19.08 -20.92 -9.84
N ASP A 70 18.54 -20.67 -11.03
CA ASP A 70 18.83 -19.46 -11.82
C ASP A 70 17.80 -18.36 -11.55
N ALA A 71 16.55 -18.74 -11.27
CA ALA A 71 15.47 -17.79 -10.96
C ALA A 71 14.39 -18.37 -10.05
N LEU A 72 13.70 -17.45 -9.37
CA LEU A 72 12.47 -17.68 -8.63
C LEU A 72 11.44 -16.61 -9.02
N THR A 73 10.25 -17.03 -9.41
CA THR A 73 9.08 -16.15 -9.57
C THR A 73 8.04 -16.53 -8.54
N TYR A 74 7.45 -15.52 -7.90
CA TYR A 74 6.29 -15.67 -7.02
C TYR A 74 5.14 -14.80 -7.53
N GLU A 75 3.94 -15.35 -7.57
CA GLU A 75 2.72 -14.64 -7.95
C GLU A 75 1.58 -14.95 -6.96
N HIS A 76 0.96 -13.90 -6.43
CA HIS A 76 -0.27 -14.01 -5.65
C HIS A 76 -1.32 -13.06 -6.22
N LYS A 77 -2.21 -13.65 -7.04
CA LYS A 77 -3.17 -12.91 -7.89
C LYS A 77 -4.13 -12.04 -7.10
N SER A 78 -4.64 -12.53 -5.96
CA SER A 78 -5.65 -11.81 -5.18
C SER A 78 -5.12 -10.52 -4.56
N SER A 79 -3.80 -10.37 -4.39
CA SER A 79 -3.17 -9.15 -3.88
C SER A 79 -2.33 -8.40 -4.93
N ASP A 80 -2.43 -8.78 -6.21
CA ASP A 80 -1.62 -8.27 -7.32
C ASP A 80 -0.12 -8.20 -6.97
N LEU A 81 0.40 -9.25 -6.32
CA LEU A 81 1.78 -9.30 -5.87
C LEU A 81 2.57 -10.25 -6.78
N ARG A 82 3.49 -9.69 -7.56
CA ARG A 82 4.43 -10.45 -8.39
C ARG A 82 5.86 -10.06 -8.05
N LEU A 83 6.68 -11.06 -7.77
CA LEU A 83 8.09 -10.90 -7.41
C LEU A 83 8.95 -11.81 -8.27
N GLU A 84 10.06 -11.29 -8.77
CA GLU A 84 10.99 -12.02 -9.63
C GLU A 84 12.43 -11.84 -9.10
N PHE A 85 13.14 -12.96 -9.01
CA PHE A 85 14.52 -13.05 -8.56
C PHE A 85 15.32 -13.83 -9.60
N GLY A 86 16.56 -13.40 -9.84
CA GLY A 86 17.46 -14.07 -10.80
C GLY A 86 17.09 -13.83 -12.27
N GLN A 87 17.59 -14.68 -13.17
CA GLN A 87 17.38 -14.57 -14.62
C GLN A 87 17.08 -15.93 -15.27
N ARG A 88 16.48 -15.87 -16.47
CA ARG A 88 16.05 -17.00 -17.31
C ARG A 88 16.82 -18.32 -17.06
N GLY A 89 16.08 -19.35 -16.66
CA GLY A 89 16.46 -20.75 -16.76
C GLY A 89 15.62 -21.48 -17.81
N ARG A 90 16.18 -22.49 -18.47
CA ARG A 90 15.52 -23.24 -19.56
C ARG A 90 14.46 -24.20 -19.04
N HIS A 91 14.67 -24.76 -17.85
CA HIS A 91 13.79 -25.74 -17.23
C HIS A 91 13.16 -25.12 -15.99
N SER A 92 11.89 -25.44 -15.75
CA SER A 92 11.11 -24.90 -14.64
C SER A 92 10.37 -25.99 -13.89
N ILE A 93 10.15 -25.74 -12.60
CA ILE A 93 9.20 -26.45 -11.77
C ILE A 93 8.31 -25.44 -11.05
N SER A 94 7.04 -25.78 -10.88
CA SER A 94 6.02 -24.90 -10.32
C SER A 94 5.36 -25.56 -9.10
N TYR A 95 5.11 -24.75 -8.08
CA TYR A 95 4.46 -25.17 -6.84
C TYR A 95 3.38 -24.17 -6.45
N SER A 96 2.19 -24.67 -6.14
CA SER A 96 1.12 -23.88 -5.51
C SER A 96 1.27 -23.98 -4.00
N LEU A 97 1.44 -22.84 -3.34
CA LEU A 97 1.46 -22.76 -1.88
C LEU A 97 0.03 -22.57 -1.37
N SER A 98 -0.44 -23.44 -0.48
CA SER A 98 -1.76 -23.33 0.13
C SER A 98 -1.78 -23.84 1.56
N HIS A 99 -2.64 -23.26 2.40
CA HIS A 99 -2.84 -23.67 3.79
C HIS A 99 -4.33 -23.61 4.14
N GLU A 100 -4.90 -24.70 4.67
CA GLU A 100 -6.31 -24.76 5.11
C GLU A 100 -7.33 -24.27 4.05
N GLY A 101 -7.06 -24.52 2.77
CA GLY A 101 -7.91 -24.09 1.66
C GLY A 101 -7.64 -22.65 1.17
N GLU A 102 -6.82 -21.87 1.87
CA GLU A 102 -6.36 -20.57 1.41
C GLU A 102 -5.18 -20.74 0.44
N HIS A 103 -5.29 -20.12 -0.74
CA HIS A 103 -4.20 -20.07 -1.71
C HIS A 103 -3.24 -18.92 -1.36
N LEU A 104 -1.98 -19.26 -1.14
CA LEU A 104 -0.92 -18.33 -0.73
C LEU A 104 -0.01 -17.92 -1.89
N GLY A 105 -0.25 -18.40 -3.11
CA GLY A 105 0.48 -17.99 -4.31
C GLY A 105 1.20 -19.13 -5.02
N GLU A 106 1.67 -18.83 -6.22
CA GLU A 106 2.40 -19.74 -7.11
C GLU A 106 3.89 -19.42 -7.09
N LEU A 107 4.72 -20.44 -6.96
CA LEU A 107 6.17 -20.35 -7.02
C LEU A 107 6.67 -21.07 -8.27
N VAL A 108 7.52 -20.41 -9.06
CA VAL A 108 8.17 -21.00 -10.22
C VAL A 108 9.67 -20.89 -10.07
N PHE A 109 10.32 -22.02 -9.86
CA PHE A 109 11.77 -22.13 -9.85
C PHE A 109 12.26 -22.44 -11.25
N ARG A 110 13.33 -21.78 -11.69
CA ARG A 110 13.96 -22.06 -12.99
C ARG A 110 15.45 -22.31 -12.83
N ARG A 111 15.98 -23.21 -13.65
CA ARG A 111 17.42 -23.42 -13.80
C ARG A 111 17.78 -23.94 -15.19
N SER A 112 19.07 -23.97 -15.49
CA SER A 112 19.61 -24.37 -16.80
C SER A 112 19.57 -25.89 -17.01
N LEU A 113 19.62 -26.67 -15.93
CA LEU A 113 19.58 -28.14 -15.94
C LEU A 113 18.21 -28.68 -15.52
N ARG A 114 17.87 -29.91 -15.95
CA ARG A 114 16.58 -30.54 -15.57
C ARG A 114 16.60 -30.86 -14.07
N PHE A 115 15.49 -30.61 -13.37
CA PHE A 115 15.32 -31.01 -11.97
C PHE A 115 15.31 -32.54 -11.86
N SER A 116 16.19 -33.10 -11.02
CA SER A 116 16.14 -34.52 -10.65
C SER A 116 15.07 -34.75 -9.59
N GLU A 117 14.64 -35.99 -9.39
CA GLU A 117 13.70 -36.33 -8.30
C GLU A 117 14.24 -35.94 -6.92
N GLN A 118 15.57 -36.05 -6.72
CA GLN A 118 16.21 -35.61 -5.49
C GLN A 118 16.14 -34.09 -5.30
N ASP A 119 16.33 -33.30 -6.37
CA ASP A 119 16.16 -31.85 -6.31
C ASP A 119 14.72 -31.48 -5.96
N GLN A 120 13.75 -32.16 -6.57
CA GLN A 120 12.32 -31.91 -6.33
C GLN A 120 11.95 -32.19 -4.87
N GLY A 121 12.32 -33.36 -4.34
CA GLY A 121 12.06 -33.70 -2.94
C GLY A 121 12.79 -32.78 -1.94
N SER A 122 13.98 -32.29 -2.31
CA SER A 122 14.71 -31.29 -1.50
C SER A 122 13.99 -29.93 -1.50
N LEU A 123 13.51 -29.46 -2.65
CA LEU A 123 12.71 -28.23 -2.77
C LEU A 123 11.43 -28.32 -1.95
N GLU A 124 10.68 -29.42 -2.09
CA GLU A 124 9.44 -29.65 -1.34
C GLU A 124 9.67 -29.62 0.17
N SER A 125 10.76 -30.22 0.65
CA SER A 125 11.13 -30.18 2.07
C SER A 125 11.45 -28.77 2.56
N LEU A 126 12.07 -27.94 1.72
CA LEU A 126 12.44 -26.55 2.05
C LEU A 126 11.23 -25.61 1.97
N LEU A 127 10.31 -25.83 1.03
CA LEU A 127 9.06 -25.06 0.89
C LEU A 127 8.19 -25.11 2.14
N ALA A 128 8.26 -26.19 2.92
CA ALA A 128 7.58 -26.27 4.21
C ALA A 128 8.01 -25.14 5.18
N ALA A 129 9.26 -24.68 5.11
CA ALA A 129 9.75 -23.56 5.92
C ALA A 129 9.22 -22.20 5.44
N LEU A 130 8.77 -22.11 4.18
CA LEU A 130 8.25 -20.88 3.57
C LEU A 130 6.75 -20.67 3.84
N LEU A 131 6.00 -21.74 4.12
CA LEU A 131 4.54 -21.73 4.26
C LEU A 131 4.03 -20.67 5.24
N TYR A 132 4.44 -20.75 6.52
CA TYR A 132 3.96 -19.84 7.56
C TYR A 132 4.50 -18.41 7.44
N PRO A 133 5.78 -18.16 7.10
CA PRO A 133 6.27 -16.82 6.81
C PRO A 133 5.45 -16.12 5.72
N MET A 134 5.19 -16.80 4.59
CA MET A 134 4.39 -16.24 3.51
C MET A 134 2.93 -16.00 3.93
N ARG A 135 2.31 -16.94 4.65
CA ARG A 135 0.98 -16.74 5.24
C ARG A 135 0.94 -15.49 6.13
N ASN A 136 1.88 -15.36 7.06
CA ASN A 136 1.92 -14.25 8.01
C ASN A 136 2.14 -12.92 7.29
N THR A 137 2.99 -12.89 6.26
CA THR A 137 3.20 -11.72 5.41
C THR A 137 1.93 -11.33 4.65
N LEU A 138 1.21 -12.29 4.06
CA LEU A 138 -0.02 -12.00 3.33
C LEU A 138 -1.13 -11.51 4.27
N LEU A 139 -1.27 -12.13 5.45
CA LEU A 139 -2.19 -11.69 6.50
C LEU A 139 -1.85 -10.28 7.00
N TYR A 140 -0.58 -10.02 7.28
CA TYR A 140 -0.11 -8.70 7.70
C TYR A 140 -0.40 -7.67 6.61
N ARG A 141 -0.07 -7.96 5.36
CA ARG A 141 -0.32 -7.06 4.23
C ARG A 141 -1.82 -6.76 4.07
N ALA A 142 -2.68 -7.77 4.16
CA ALA A 142 -4.13 -7.59 4.13
C ALA A 142 -4.63 -6.74 5.31
N ALA A 143 -4.10 -6.96 6.51
CA ALA A 143 -4.42 -6.16 7.69
C ALA A 143 -3.97 -4.70 7.53
N THR A 144 -2.75 -4.46 7.06
CA THR A 144 -2.23 -3.12 6.78
C THR A 144 -3.05 -2.42 5.70
N GLN A 145 -3.41 -3.11 4.62
CA GLN A 145 -4.26 -2.52 3.57
C GLN A 145 -5.63 -2.09 4.11
N LYS A 146 -6.26 -2.91 4.96
CA LYS A 146 -7.50 -2.53 5.65
C LYS A 146 -7.29 -1.36 6.61
N ALA A 147 -6.17 -1.34 7.33
CA ALA A 147 -5.83 -0.27 8.26
C ALA A 147 -5.52 1.08 7.57
N LEU A 148 -5.29 1.08 6.25
CA LEU A 148 -5.09 2.27 5.42
C LEU A 148 -6.37 2.75 4.73
N ARG A 149 -7.50 2.09 4.96
CA ARG A 149 -8.81 2.48 4.44
C ARG A 149 -9.67 3.13 5.53
N ASP A 150 -10.55 4.02 5.12
CA ASP A 150 -11.64 4.52 5.97
C ASP A 150 -12.76 3.47 5.97
N PRO A 151 -13.18 2.95 7.14
CA PRO A 151 -14.14 1.84 7.21
C PRO A 151 -15.55 2.23 6.76
N LEU A 152 -15.89 3.52 6.76
CA LEU A 152 -17.23 3.98 6.36
C LEU A 152 -17.35 4.13 4.84
N THR A 153 -16.37 4.78 4.21
CA THR A 153 -16.43 5.21 2.81
C THR A 153 -15.59 4.35 1.87
N ASP A 154 -14.74 3.47 2.41
CA ASP A 154 -13.77 2.65 1.69
C ASP A 154 -12.81 3.49 0.81
N THR A 155 -12.57 4.76 1.16
CA THR A 155 -11.49 5.56 0.59
C THR A 155 -10.20 5.29 1.35
N GLY A 156 -9.06 5.82 0.90
CA GLY A 156 -7.88 5.87 1.76
C GLY A 156 -8.18 6.70 3.03
N ASN A 157 -7.54 6.41 4.14
CA ASN A 157 -7.65 7.24 5.34
C ASN A 157 -6.51 8.27 5.42
N ARG A 158 -6.46 9.05 6.49
CA ARG A 158 -5.43 10.08 6.69
C ARG A 158 -4.00 9.53 6.64
N ILE A 159 -3.74 8.38 7.26
CA ILE A 159 -2.40 7.75 7.27
C ILE A 159 -1.99 7.37 5.84
N ALA A 160 -2.92 6.77 5.08
CA ALA A 160 -2.68 6.41 3.69
C ALA A 160 -2.43 7.64 2.81
N MET A 161 -3.14 8.74 3.09
CA MET A 161 -2.97 10.02 2.39
C MET A 161 -1.56 10.57 2.61
N ASP A 162 -1.11 10.69 3.86
CA ASP A 162 0.20 11.26 4.18
C ASP A 162 1.32 10.46 3.49
N GLN A 163 1.27 9.12 3.56
CA GLN A 163 2.23 8.22 2.88
C GLN A 163 2.20 8.35 1.36
N THR A 164 1.00 8.50 0.78
CA THR A 164 0.84 8.52 -0.67
C THR A 164 1.23 9.88 -1.25
N LEU A 165 0.89 10.97 -0.57
CA LEU A 165 1.18 12.33 -1.02
C LEU A 165 2.69 12.56 -1.18
N GLU A 166 3.50 12.18 -0.18
CA GLU A 166 4.96 12.30 -0.27
C GLU A 166 5.52 11.50 -1.44
N ARG A 167 5.09 10.24 -1.57
CA ARG A 167 5.50 9.34 -2.66
C ARG A 167 5.15 9.92 -4.03
N GLU A 168 3.93 10.43 -4.23
CA GLU A 168 3.49 10.96 -5.51
C GLU A 168 4.19 12.27 -5.88
N ILE A 169 4.55 13.11 -4.89
CA ILE A 169 5.37 14.31 -5.13
C ILE A 169 6.77 13.92 -5.63
N GLU A 170 7.40 12.90 -5.04
CA GLU A 170 8.69 12.40 -5.51
C GLU A 170 8.63 11.85 -6.93
N VAL A 171 7.59 11.06 -7.22
CA VAL A 171 7.33 10.51 -8.57
C VAL A 171 7.12 11.65 -9.57
N ALA A 172 6.25 12.61 -9.27
CA ALA A 172 5.96 13.75 -10.13
C ALA A 172 7.23 14.57 -10.44
N ARG A 173 8.07 14.83 -9.43
CA ARG A 173 9.35 15.54 -9.60
C ARG A 173 10.33 14.75 -10.46
N ARG A 174 10.47 13.44 -10.21
CA ARG A 174 11.40 12.57 -10.96
C ARG A 174 11.03 12.47 -12.43
N HIS A 175 9.75 12.44 -12.74
CA HIS A 175 9.24 12.29 -14.10
C HIS A 175 8.85 13.61 -14.76
N LEU A 176 9.04 14.75 -14.09
CA LEU A 176 8.62 16.08 -14.55
C LEU A 176 7.14 16.12 -14.97
N GLN A 177 6.29 15.44 -14.20
CA GLN A 177 4.85 15.37 -14.44
C GLN A 177 4.09 16.27 -13.47
N PRO A 178 2.99 16.91 -13.91
CA PRO A 178 2.16 17.71 -13.01
C PRO A 178 1.42 16.81 -12.02
N LEU A 179 1.30 17.27 -10.78
CA LEU A 179 0.48 16.64 -9.74
C LEU A 179 -0.50 17.70 -9.24
N SER A 180 -1.79 17.40 -9.21
CA SER A 180 -2.79 18.30 -8.64
C SER A 180 -3.49 17.66 -7.45
N LEU A 181 -3.92 18.50 -6.52
CA LEU A 181 -4.59 18.12 -5.28
C LEU A 181 -5.91 18.90 -5.19
N LEU A 182 -7.00 18.18 -4.95
CA LEU A 182 -8.30 18.77 -4.61
C LEU A 182 -8.58 18.50 -3.13
N MET A 183 -8.93 19.55 -2.39
CA MET A 183 -9.58 19.45 -1.09
C MET A 183 -11.07 19.70 -1.28
N LEU A 184 -11.90 18.82 -0.74
CA LEU A 184 -13.34 18.81 -0.90
C LEU A 184 -14.01 18.78 0.47
N ASP A 185 -15.11 19.51 0.62
CA ASP A 185 -15.96 19.48 1.80
C ASP A 185 -17.43 19.41 1.40
N ILE A 186 -18.21 18.63 2.14
CA ILE A 186 -19.66 18.53 1.94
C ILE A 186 -20.33 19.75 2.59
N ASP A 187 -20.98 20.56 1.75
CA ASP A 187 -21.61 21.78 2.20
C ASP A 187 -22.75 21.47 3.19
N HIS A 188 -22.74 22.17 4.32
CA HIS A 188 -23.79 22.06 5.34
C HIS A 188 -23.97 20.65 5.93
N PHE A 189 -22.93 19.80 5.93
CA PHE A 189 -23.04 18.43 6.43
C PHE A 189 -23.52 18.34 7.89
N LYS A 190 -23.08 19.27 8.75
CA LYS A 190 -23.62 19.36 10.12
C LYS A 190 -25.15 19.54 10.16
N LEU A 191 -25.72 20.39 9.28
CA LEU A 191 -27.17 20.59 9.22
C LEU A 191 -27.90 19.30 8.81
N ILE A 192 -27.31 18.50 7.93
CA ILE A 192 -27.85 17.20 7.53
C ILE A 192 -27.89 16.27 8.74
N ASN A 193 -26.79 16.16 9.49
CA ASN A 193 -26.75 15.36 10.72
C ASN A 193 -27.75 15.85 11.76
N ASP A 194 -27.85 17.16 11.97
CA ASP A 194 -28.75 17.75 12.96
C ASP A 194 -30.23 17.57 12.56
N THR A 195 -30.54 17.50 11.26
CA THR A 195 -31.91 17.37 10.74
C THR A 195 -32.37 15.91 10.58
N HIS A 196 -31.47 15.03 10.14
CA HIS A 196 -31.79 13.65 9.73
C HIS A 196 -31.08 12.58 10.56
N GLY A 197 -30.23 12.97 11.50
CA GLY A 197 -29.45 12.08 12.34
C GLY A 197 -28.16 11.58 11.67
N HIS A 198 -27.24 11.10 12.50
CA HIS A 198 -25.91 10.66 12.06
C HIS A 198 -25.94 9.47 11.10
N SER A 199 -26.95 8.58 11.21
CA SER A 199 -27.09 7.46 10.28
C SER A 199 -27.31 7.94 8.84
N VAL A 200 -28.07 9.02 8.65
CA VAL A 200 -28.26 9.61 7.31
C VAL A 200 -26.99 10.32 6.85
N GLY A 201 -26.28 11.00 7.74
CA GLY A 201 -24.96 11.57 7.42
C GLY A 201 -23.95 10.51 6.95
N ASP A 202 -23.94 9.35 7.58
CA ASP A 202 -23.09 8.22 7.18
C ASP A 202 -23.43 7.70 5.77
N GLU A 203 -24.71 7.60 5.42
CA GLU A 203 -25.14 7.25 4.07
C GLU A 203 -24.77 8.32 3.04
N VAL A 204 -24.89 9.61 3.42
CA VAL A 204 -24.43 10.73 2.58
C VAL A 204 -22.92 10.63 2.30
N LEU A 205 -22.10 10.34 3.32
CA LEU A 205 -20.65 10.18 3.16
C LEU A 205 -20.30 9.02 2.21
N LYS A 206 -20.99 7.89 2.33
CA LYS A 206 -20.81 6.74 1.43
C LYS A 206 -21.18 7.07 -0.01
N ALA A 207 -22.29 7.76 -0.20
CA ALA A 207 -22.80 8.11 -1.51
C ALA A 207 -21.89 9.14 -2.20
N VAL A 208 -21.46 10.19 -1.49
CA VAL A 208 -20.47 11.17 -1.99
C VAL A 208 -19.14 10.48 -2.33
N ALA A 209 -18.62 9.60 -1.48
CA ALA A 209 -17.40 8.86 -1.77
C ALA A 209 -17.53 7.96 -3.02
N THR A 210 -18.69 7.35 -3.22
CA THR A 210 -18.99 6.53 -4.40
C THR A 210 -19.08 7.39 -5.66
N SER A 211 -19.77 8.52 -5.59
CA SER A 211 -19.89 9.51 -6.65
C SER A 211 -18.51 10.00 -7.08
N ILE A 212 -17.66 10.41 -6.14
CA ILE A 212 -16.27 10.80 -6.40
C ILE A 212 -15.50 9.68 -7.11
N LYS A 213 -15.50 8.47 -6.55
CA LYS A 213 -14.78 7.31 -7.12
C LYS A 213 -15.21 7.01 -8.57
N SER A 214 -16.49 7.17 -8.90
CA SER A 214 -17.02 6.93 -10.26
C SER A 214 -16.50 7.92 -11.31
N GLN A 215 -16.07 9.11 -10.88
CA GLN A 215 -15.62 10.19 -11.76
C GLN A 215 -14.09 10.23 -11.94
N LEU A 216 -13.36 9.40 -11.21
CA LEU A 216 -11.90 9.39 -11.16
C LEU A 216 -11.31 8.23 -11.99
N ARG A 217 -10.08 8.40 -12.48
CA ARG A 217 -9.35 7.32 -13.16
C ARG A 217 -8.74 6.38 -12.13
N ASN A 218 -8.38 5.17 -12.54
CA ASN A 218 -7.72 4.19 -11.66
C ASN A 218 -6.40 4.67 -11.04
N VAL A 219 -5.75 5.68 -11.65
CA VAL A 219 -4.50 6.27 -11.16
C VAL A 219 -4.73 7.43 -10.18
N ASP A 220 -5.93 8.00 -10.15
CA ASP A 220 -6.29 9.06 -9.22
C ASP A 220 -6.68 8.43 -7.88
N MET A 221 -6.35 9.12 -6.78
CA MET A 221 -6.51 8.55 -5.43
C MET A 221 -7.38 9.45 -4.57
N VAL A 222 -8.31 8.85 -3.83
CA VAL A 222 -9.23 9.55 -2.92
C VAL A 222 -9.01 9.10 -1.48
N PHE A 223 -9.01 10.09 -0.58
CA PHE A 223 -8.82 9.91 0.84
C PHE A 223 -9.89 10.66 1.62
N ARG A 224 -10.35 10.07 2.73
CA ARG A 224 -11.13 10.79 3.73
C ARG A 224 -10.16 11.51 4.65
N TYR A 225 -10.16 12.84 4.57
CA TYR A 225 -9.22 13.72 5.26
C TYR A 225 -9.69 14.05 6.68
N GLY A 226 -11.01 14.26 6.83
CA GLY A 226 -11.68 14.63 8.07
C GLY A 226 -13.07 14.00 8.18
N GLY A 227 -13.94 14.59 9.01
CA GLY A 227 -15.30 14.09 9.23
C GLY A 227 -16.15 14.11 7.95
N GLU A 228 -16.13 15.24 7.25
CA GLU A 228 -16.90 15.53 6.02
C GLU A 228 -16.01 15.98 4.85
N GLU A 229 -14.69 15.82 5.02
CA GLU A 229 -13.68 16.33 4.10
C GLU A 229 -12.98 15.18 3.35
N PHE A 230 -12.79 15.37 2.05
CA PHE A 230 -12.07 14.45 1.19
C PHE A 230 -10.90 15.14 0.51
N LEU A 231 -9.82 14.40 0.31
CA LEU A 231 -8.66 14.83 -0.46
C LEU A 231 -8.50 13.91 -1.66
N ILE A 232 -8.28 14.50 -2.83
CA ILE A 232 -8.09 13.77 -4.09
C ILE A 232 -6.75 14.16 -4.69
N LEU A 233 -5.92 13.16 -5.00
CA LEU A 233 -4.68 13.31 -5.75
C LEU A 233 -4.90 12.93 -7.21
N LEU A 234 -4.55 13.87 -8.10
CA LEU A 234 -4.67 13.73 -9.54
C LEU A 234 -3.26 13.61 -10.15
N SER A 235 -2.80 12.38 -10.33
CA SER A 235 -1.47 12.10 -10.88
C SER A 235 -1.42 12.48 -12.36
N ASN A 236 -0.28 13.02 -12.79
CA ASN A 236 -0.05 13.51 -14.16
C ASN A 236 -1.17 14.44 -14.67
N THR A 237 -1.62 15.38 -13.82
CA THR A 237 -2.75 16.25 -14.12
C THR A 237 -2.40 17.73 -13.91
N PRO A 238 -2.32 18.53 -14.98
CA PRO A 238 -2.05 19.97 -14.90
C PRO A 238 -3.27 20.74 -14.35
N ARG A 239 -3.05 22.01 -14.01
CA ARG A 239 -4.02 22.91 -13.36
C ARG A 239 -5.37 22.96 -14.08
N GLU A 240 -5.37 23.12 -15.40
CA GLU A 240 -6.60 23.27 -16.20
C GLU A 240 -7.40 21.96 -16.21
N ALA A 241 -6.71 20.82 -16.32
CA ALA A 241 -7.33 19.51 -16.26
C ALA A 241 -7.88 19.21 -14.86
N ALA A 242 -7.16 19.60 -13.81
CA ALA A 242 -7.63 19.47 -12.44
C ALA A 242 -8.90 20.31 -12.19
N ALA A 243 -8.99 21.49 -12.81
CA ALA A 243 -10.18 22.33 -12.72
C ALA A 243 -11.41 21.64 -13.35
N MET A 244 -11.24 21.02 -14.52
CA MET A 244 -12.30 20.23 -15.16
C MET A 244 -12.73 19.04 -14.31
N VAL A 245 -11.80 18.35 -13.65
CA VAL A 245 -12.12 17.25 -12.73
C VAL A 245 -12.90 17.78 -11.52
N GLY A 246 -12.46 18.88 -10.91
CA GLY A 246 -13.13 19.49 -9.77
C GLY A 246 -14.57 19.90 -10.08
N GLU A 247 -14.81 20.55 -11.22
CA GLU A 247 -16.18 20.88 -11.66
C GLU A 247 -17.02 19.64 -11.96
N ARG A 248 -16.44 18.62 -12.60
CA ARG A 248 -17.15 17.35 -12.86
C ARG A 248 -17.60 16.69 -11.55
N LEU A 249 -16.74 16.64 -10.54
CA LEU A 249 -17.08 16.12 -9.21
C LEU A 249 -18.20 16.92 -8.56
N ARG A 250 -18.11 18.26 -8.64
CA ARG A 250 -19.13 19.17 -8.09
C ARG A 250 -20.50 18.92 -8.70
N PHE A 251 -20.57 18.85 -10.03
CA PHE A 251 -21.83 18.57 -10.73
C PHE A 251 -22.34 17.15 -10.47
N ALA A 252 -21.47 16.15 -10.40
CA ALA A 252 -21.86 14.76 -10.15
C ALA A 252 -22.54 14.61 -8.78
N VAL A 253 -21.97 15.19 -7.72
CA VAL A 253 -22.59 15.20 -6.39
C VAL A 253 -23.89 16.01 -6.40
N GLN A 254 -23.92 17.16 -7.05
CA GLN A 254 -25.13 17.98 -7.09
C GLN A 254 -26.31 17.31 -7.84
N ALA A 255 -26.02 16.49 -8.84
CA ALA A 255 -27.03 15.85 -9.70
C ALA A 255 -27.59 14.54 -9.13
N GLU A 256 -27.02 14.02 -8.05
CA GLU A 256 -27.43 12.75 -7.46
C GLU A 256 -28.64 12.96 -6.52
N ASP A 257 -29.65 12.11 -6.65
CA ASP A 257 -30.85 12.14 -5.82
C ASP A 257 -30.62 11.35 -4.52
N TYR A 258 -30.18 12.03 -3.47
CA TYR A 258 -29.97 11.41 -2.16
C TYR A 258 -31.32 11.28 -1.43
N LEU A 259 -31.77 10.05 -1.17
CA LEU A 259 -33.02 9.81 -0.47
C LEU A 259 -32.76 9.44 1.00
N ALA A 260 -33.37 10.19 1.91
CA ALA A 260 -33.44 9.85 3.34
C ALA A 260 -34.89 9.88 3.80
N GLU A 261 -35.36 8.78 4.38
CA GLU A 261 -36.74 8.66 4.89
C GLU A 261 -37.81 9.02 3.83
N GLY A 262 -37.54 8.74 2.55
CA GLY A 262 -38.43 9.06 1.43
C GLY A 262 -38.44 10.53 1.00
N ARG A 263 -37.52 11.37 1.50
CA ARG A 263 -37.32 12.77 1.08
C ARG A 263 -35.99 12.92 0.35
N SER A 264 -35.97 13.73 -0.71
CA SER A 264 -34.74 14.11 -1.41
C SER A 264 -33.96 15.12 -0.58
N ILE A 265 -32.66 14.86 -0.40
CA ILE A 265 -31.69 15.75 0.21
C ILE A 265 -30.84 16.35 -0.91
N ALA A 266 -30.93 17.68 -1.06
CA ALA A 266 -30.03 18.40 -1.95
C ALA A 266 -28.64 18.49 -1.31
N LEU A 267 -27.63 17.92 -1.98
CA LEU A 267 -26.23 18.00 -1.56
C LEU A 267 -25.42 18.84 -2.52
N THR A 268 -24.50 19.62 -1.98
CA THR A 268 -23.46 20.30 -2.76
C THR A 268 -22.12 20.12 -2.08
N ILE A 269 -21.05 20.31 -2.85
CA ILE A 269 -19.69 20.27 -2.35
C ILE A 269 -18.94 21.55 -2.75
N SER A 270 -18.08 22.00 -1.86
CA SER A 270 -17.09 23.05 -2.15
C SER A 270 -15.73 22.42 -2.34
N LEU A 271 -14.93 22.94 -3.28
CA LEU A 271 -13.62 22.42 -3.60
C LEU A 271 -12.56 23.52 -3.64
N GLY A 272 -11.36 23.19 -3.16
CA GLY A 272 -10.14 23.95 -3.37
C GLY A 272 -9.13 23.13 -4.14
N CYS A 273 -8.53 23.68 -5.21
CA CYS A 273 -7.53 22.98 -6.01
C CYS A 273 -6.16 23.65 -5.92
N SER A 274 -5.11 22.87 -5.76
CA SER A 274 -3.72 23.30 -5.97
C SER A 274 -3.01 22.37 -6.93
N THR A 275 -2.03 22.89 -7.66
CA THR A 275 -1.13 22.10 -8.52
C THR A 275 0.29 22.27 -8.01
N LEU A 276 1.03 21.17 -7.90
CA LEU A 276 2.39 21.11 -7.38
C LEU A 276 3.32 22.07 -8.12
N LEU A 277 3.95 22.95 -7.36
CA LEU A 277 4.97 23.86 -7.88
C LEU A 277 6.37 23.23 -7.75
N PRO A 278 7.34 23.65 -8.59
CA PRO A 278 8.72 23.18 -8.48
C PRO A 278 9.29 23.42 -7.07
N GLY A 279 9.84 22.37 -6.45
CA GLY A 279 10.43 22.43 -5.11
C GLY A 279 9.45 22.53 -3.94
N GLU A 280 8.13 22.55 -4.20
CA GLU A 280 7.12 22.74 -3.16
C GLU A 280 6.93 21.52 -2.26
N SER A 281 6.85 21.72 -0.94
CA SER A 281 6.60 20.64 0.03
C SER A 281 5.14 20.18 0.03
N ALA A 282 4.90 18.94 0.52
CA ALA A 282 3.56 18.39 0.70
C ALA A 282 2.66 19.31 1.54
N GLU A 283 3.19 19.84 2.65
CA GLU A 283 2.47 20.77 3.54
C GLU A 283 2.06 22.06 2.82
N SER A 284 2.95 22.64 2.02
CA SER A 284 2.64 23.86 1.26
C SER A 284 1.55 23.60 0.21
N LEU A 285 1.65 22.49 -0.52
CA LEU A 285 0.66 22.08 -1.52
C LEU A 285 -0.73 21.92 -0.90
N LEU A 286 -0.80 21.19 0.22
CA LEU A 286 -2.01 20.96 0.99
C LEU A 286 -2.62 22.28 1.48
N ARG A 287 -1.81 23.13 2.11
CA ARG A 287 -2.24 24.43 2.64
C ARG A 287 -2.82 25.34 1.56
N ARG A 288 -2.27 25.32 0.34
CA ARG A 288 -2.83 26.09 -0.79
C ARG A 288 -4.20 25.58 -1.21
N ALA A 289 -4.41 24.26 -1.27
CA ALA A 289 -5.73 23.69 -1.56
C ALA A 289 -6.73 24.00 -0.46
N ASP A 290 -6.34 23.88 0.81
CA ASP A 290 -7.18 24.20 1.97
C ASP A 290 -7.61 25.67 1.99
N ASN A 291 -6.66 26.59 1.75
CA ASN A 291 -6.97 28.02 1.61
C ASN A 291 -7.94 28.28 0.43
N ALA A 292 -7.78 27.59 -0.69
CA ALA A 292 -8.69 27.71 -1.82
C ALA A 292 -10.10 27.19 -1.46
N LEU A 293 -10.20 26.07 -0.75
CA LEU A 293 -11.47 25.52 -0.26
C LEU A 293 -12.15 26.49 0.72
N TYR A 294 -11.38 27.10 1.61
CA TYR A 294 -11.89 28.11 2.52
C TYR A 294 -12.49 29.31 1.77
N ILE A 295 -11.84 29.77 0.69
CA ILE A 295 -12.38 30.81 -0.20
C ILE A 295 -13.67 30.32 -0.85
N ALA A 296 -13.70 29.09 -1.39
CA ALA A 296 -14.91 28.51 -1.98
C ALA A 296 -16.11 28.53 -1.01
N LYS A 297 -15.90 28.13 0.25
CA LYS A 297 -16.92 28.16 1.30
C LYS A 297 -17.39 29.59 1.61
N ARG A 298 -16.47 30.55 1.65
CA ARG A 298 -16.77 31.96 1.97
C ARG A 298 -17.52 32.68 0.86
N GLU A 299 -17.25 32.34 -0.40
CA GLU A 299 -17.87 33.02 -1.53
C GLU A 299 -19.27 32.47 -1.89
N GLY A 300 -19.80 31.56 -1.09
CA GLY A 300 -21.18 31.06 -1.24
C GLY A 300 -21.29 29.57 -1.52
N ARG A 301 -20.22 28.79 -1.31
CA ARG A 301 -20.20 27.33 -1.45
C ARG A 301 -20.53 26.85 -2.87
N ASN A 302 -20.73 25.54 -3.04
CA ASN A 302 -21.04 24.87 -4.31
C ASN A 302 -20.17 25.40 -5.47
N ARG A 303 -18.86 25.42 -5.26
CA ARG A 303 -17.91 25.92 -6.25
C ARG A 303 -16.53 25.31 -6.09
N LEU A 304 -15.77 25.40 -7.17
CA LEU A 304 -14.34 25.18 -7.18
C LEU A 304 -13.60 26.52 -7.11
N THR A 305 -12.60 26.62 -6.23
CA THR A 305 -11.63 27.70 -6.25
C THR A 305 -10.24 27.14 -6.52
N MET A 306 -9.50 27.78 -7.44
CA MET A 306 -8.12 27.44 -7.71
C MET A 306 -7.19 28.25 -6.81
N ALA A 307 -6.20 27.60 -6.20
CA ALA A 307 -5.16 28.27 -5.45
C ALA A 307 -4.33 29.18 -6.36
N GLY A 308 -3.90 30.32 -5.81
CA GLY A 308 -2.92 31.21 -6.43
C GLY A 308 -1.57 30.54 -6.67
#